data_AF-C4K4X2-F1
#
_entry.id   AF-C4K4X2-F1
#
_cell.length_a   1.000
_cell.length_b   1.000
_cell.length_c   1.000
_cell.angle_alpha   90.00
_cell.angle_beta   90.00
_cell.angle_gamma   90.00
#
_symmetry.space_group_name_H-M   'P 1'
#
loop_
_entity.id
_entity.type
_entity.pdbx_description
1 polymer ?
#
loop_
_entity_poly.entity_id
_entity_poly.type
_entity_poly.pdbx_seq_one_letter_code
_entity_poly.pdbx_strand_id
1 'polypeptide(L)'
;MGEDYRIGSRLWLIYRQRLSRDTAGAVINRKDGIKYTLNNSVTIGLDGTALTPVTAVLVSPLDDPAAGGALGNAPVGTVLTLDNSYSGVDSQVTLMNPATGGANVETDGPLRTRMLLAYQALPQGGSETDYVNWALAVSGVTRTWCVRRLMGVGTVGIYIMCDGDDQTNHGFPAGTDGLSHYEDWGSYAKATGDQLRVADAIYPNQTITALVYVASPIPKVIDFAITGIIEQEQDLTAAISTAINLVFFTRGDPAGEGIVTLSSINAAIASAPGTDGFLMTYPTQNITLGVGELPQLGTVTIT
;
A
#
# COMPACT_ATOMS: atom_id res chain seq x y z
N MET A 1 65.50 -14.19 52.56
CA MET A 1 65.88 -14.90 51.33
C MET A 1 64.59 -15.31 50.63
N GLY A 2 64.29 -14.68 49.48
CA GLY A 2 63.17 -14.97 48.54
C GLY A 2 61.80 -14.52 49.06
N GLU A 3 61.20 -13.39 48.70
CA GLU A 3 61.03 -12.73 47.38
C GLU A 3 60.40 -13.63 46.31
N ASP A 4 59.11 -13.38 46.08
CA ASP A 4 58.59 -12.65 44.91
C ASP A 4 57.61 -13.30 43.95
N TYR A 5 56.65 -12.44 43.64
CA TYR A 5 55.51 -12.53 42.76
C TYR A 5 55.91 -12.89 41.32
N ARG A 6 55.03 -13.64 40.64
CA ARG A 6 55.10 -13.86 39.20
C ARG A 6 54.91 -12.54 38.44
N ILE A 7 56.01 -11.96 37.97
CA ILE A 7 56.01 -11.03 36.83
C ILE A 7 56.40 -11.82 35.58
N GLY A 8 55.39 -12.25 34.82
CA GLY A 8 55.60 -12.77 33.47
C GLY A 8 55.82 -11.61 32.51
N SER A 9 57.07 -11.43 32.06
CA SER A 9 57.45 -10.40 31.10
C SER A 9 57.54 -10.96 29.66
N ARG A 10 56.88 -10.22 28.75
CA ARG A 10 57.23 -9.93 27.34
C ARG A 10 57.11 -11.03 26.25
N LEU A 11 56.03 -10.86 25.48
CA LEU A 11 55.97 -10.63 24.02
C LEU A 11 56.86 -11.49 23.09
N TRP A 12 56.22 -12.34 22.27
CA TRP A 12 56.70 -12.72 20.94
C TRP A 12 55.58 -12.53 19.91
N LEU A 13 55.91 -11.77 18.86
CA LEU A 13 55.03 -11.36 17.77
C LEU A 13 54.45 -12.56 17.01
N ILE A 14 53.13 -12.58 16.82
CA ILE A 14 52.51 -13.22 15.66
C ILE A 14 51.99 -12.09 14.78
N TYR A 15 52.80 -11.64 13.83
CA TYR A 15 52.32 -10.80 12.74
C TYR A 15 51.60 -11.71 11.73
N ARG A 16 50.35 -12.08 12.05
CA ARG A 16 49.36 -12.46 11.05
C ARG A 16 48.38 -11.30 11.00
N GLN A 17 48.54 -10.38 10.05
CA GLN A 17 47.55 -9.33 9.80
C GLN A 17 46.21 -9.97 9.44
N ARG A 18 45.38 -10.23 10.46
CA ARG A 18 43.94 -10.01 10.36
C ARG A 18 43.69 -8.71 11.11
N LEU A 19 43.94 -7.59 10.41
CA LEU A 19 43.47 -6.28 10.85
C LEU A 19 41.94 -6.28 10.66
N SER A 20 41.20 -6.88 11.59
CA SER A 20 39.80 -6.47 11.78
C SER A 20 39.85 -5.12 12.49
N ARG A 21 40.14 -4.07 11.72
CA ARG A 21 39.99 -2.71 12.23
C ARG A 21 38.50 -2.43 12.22
N ASP A 22 37.99 -1.84 13.29
CA ASP A 22 36.60 -1.40 13.30
C ASP A 22 36.45 -0.26 12.29
N THR A 23 35.93 -0.60 11.11
CA THR A 23 35.69 0.35 10.01
C THR A 23 34.23 0.74 9.91
N ALA A 24 33.38 0.30 10.85
CA ALA A 24 32.00 0.75 10.92
C ALA A 24 31.98 2.28 11.11
N GLY A 25 31.13 2.96 10.35
CA GLY A 25 31.06 4.42 10.34
C GLY A 25 32.18 5.12 9.57
N ALA A 26 33.11 4.39 8.93
CA ALA A 26 34.12 5.02 8.07
C ALA A 26 33.45 5.74 6.89
N VAL A 27 33.88 6.97 6.62
CA VAL A 27 33.34 7.81 5.55
C VAL A 27 34.02 7.46 4.23
N ILE A 28 33.22 7.37 3.17
CA ILE A 28 33.68 7.23 1.79
C ILE A 28 33.00 8.29 0.93
N ASN A 29 33.77 8.92 0.05
CA ASN A 29 33.38 10.08 -0.73
C ASN A 29 33.21 9.72 -2.21
N ARG A 30 32.10 10.14 -2.81
CA ARG A 30 31.93 10.16 -4.26
C ARG A 30 32.56 11.42 -4.83
N LYS A 31 32.97 11.39 -6.10
CA LYS A 31 33.69 12.48 -6.79
C LYS A 31 33.00 13.86 -6.74
N ASP A 32 31.69 13.89 -6.53
CA ASP A 32 30.84 15.08 -6.50
C ASP A 32 30.55 15.57 -5.08
N GLY A 33 31.24 15.02 -4.07
CA GLY A 33 31.13 15.45 -2.68
C GLY A 33 30.05 14.73 -1.86
N ILE A 34 29.26 13.83 -2.47
CA ILE A 34 28.32 12.98 -1.74
C ILE A 34 29.09 11.96 -0.90
N LYS A 35 28.70 11.83 0.38
CA LYS A 35 29.34 10.95 1.35
C LYS A 35 28.50 9.71 1.61
N TYR A 36 29.15 8.61 1.91
CA TYR A 36 28.54 7.39 2.41
C TYR A 36 29.31 6.94 3.66
N THR A 37 28.68 6.10 4.48
CA THR A 37 29.31 5.44 5.63
C THR A 37 29.26 3.93 5.46
N LEU A 38 30.31 3.25 5.90
CA LEU A 38 30.28 1.78 6.00
C LEU A 38 29.39 1.39 7.18
N ASN A 39 28.39 0.54 6.94
CA ASN A 39 27.45 0.16 8.01
C ASN A 39 28.09 -0.81 9.00
N ASN A 40 29.03 -1.63 8.54
CA ASN A 40 29.66 -2.68 9.32
C ASN A 40 31.19 -2.58 9.22
N SER A 41 31.88 -3.13 10.21
CA SER A 41 33.32 -3.35 10.13
C SER A 41 33.63 -4.38 9.04
N VAL A 42 34.73 -4.18 8.31
CA VAL A 42 35.08 -4.98 7.15
C VAL A 42 36.29 -5.85 7.46
N THR A 43 36.20 -7.14 7.13
CA THR A 43 37.35 -8.06 7.16
C THR A 43 37.64 -8.53 5.74
N ILE A 44 38.87 -8.36 5.27
CA ILE A 44 39.29 -8.74 3.92
C ILE A 44 39.47 -10.27 3.83
N GLY A 45 38.87 -10.87 2.80
CA GLY A 45 38.95 -12.29 2.50
C GLY A 45 40.34 -12.73 2.02
N LEU A 46 40.55 -14.04 1.91
CA LEU A 46 41.81 -14.61 1.41
C LEU A 46 42.05 -14.31 -0.08
N ASP A 47 41.01 -13.94 -0.80
CA ASP A 47 41.01 -13.47 -2.19
C ASP A 47 41.37 -11.98 -2.34
N GLY A 48 41.58 -11.27 -1.22
CA GLY A 48 41.92 -9.86 -1.21
C GLY A 48 40.74 -8.91 -1.37
N THR A 49 39.50 -9.42 -1.37
CA THR A 49 38.29 -8.59 -1.53
C THR A 49 37.41 -8.61 -0.28
N ALA A 50 36.52 -7.62 -0.16
CA ALA A 50 35.49 -7.59 0.86
C ALA A 50 34.28 -6.79 0.39
N LEU A 51 33.09 -7.19 0.85
CA LEU A 51 31.84 -6.50 0.59
C LEU A 51 31.26 -6.00 1.90
N THR A 52 30.74 -4.77 1.90
CA THR A 52 30.02 -4.21 3.03
C THR A 52 28.88 -3.32 2.54
N PRO A 53 27.72 -3.34 3.22
CA PRO A 53 26.69 -2.35 2.95
C PRO A 53 27.18 -0.94 3.33
N VAL A 54 26.68 0.04 2.58
CA VAL A 54 26.95 1.46 2.79
C VAL A 54 25.65 2.26 2.82
N THR A 55 25.63 3.33 3.58
CA THR A 55 24.49 4.26 3.66
C THR A 55 24.94 5.65 3.28
N ALA A 56 24.24 6.30 2.36
CA ALA A 56 24.50 7.70 2.02
C ALA A 56 24.28 8.60 3.25
N VAL A 57 25.19 9.54 3.45
CA VAL A 57 25.07 10.55 4.51
C VAL A 57 24.22 11.69 3.97
N LEU A 58 23.07 11.90 4.59
CA LEU A 58 22.19 13.01 4.25
C LEU A 58 22.83 14.33 4.69
N VAL A 59 22.71 15.34 3.83
CA VAL A 59 23.05 16.71 4.20
C VAL A 59 21.94 17.23 5.12
N SER A 60 22.31 18.02 6.12
CA SER A 60 21.33 18.64 7.01
C SER A 60 20.29 19.42 6.18
N PRO A 61 18.99 19.27 6.44
CA PRO A 61 17.96 20.07 5.79
C PRO A 61 18.12 21.59 6.03
N LEU A 62 18.90 21.98 7.05
CA LEU A 62 19.24 23.38 7.33
C LEU A 62 20.31 23.93 6.36
N ASP A 63 21.14 23.06 5.80
CA ASP A 63 22.24 23.43 4.90
C ASP A 63 21.85 23.26 3.41
N ASP A 64 20.90 22.35 3.12
CA ASP A 64 20.30 22.15 1.81
C ASP A 64 18.79 21.85 1.96
N PRO A 65 17.88 22.73 1.48
CA PRO A 65 16.43 22.54 1.57
C PRO A 65 15.90 21.26 0.92
N ALA A 66 16.63 20.68 -0.05
CA ALA A 66 16.27 19.39 -0.66
C ALA A 66 16.82 18.18 0.12
N ALA A 67 17.70 18.42 1.09
CA ALA A 67 18.50 17.46 1.86
C ALA A 67 19.21 16.38 1.00
N GLY A 68 19.43 16.68 -0.28
CA GLY A 68 20.16 15.86 -1.26
C GLY A 68 19.81 14.37 -1.29
N GLY A 69 18.67 13.92 -0.76
CA GLY A 69 18.46 12.50 -0.47
C GLY A 69 18.45 11.66 -1.73
N ALA A 70 17.83 12.16 -2.82
CA ALA A 70 17.90 11.52 -4.12
C ALA A 70 19.31 11.57 -4.77
N LEU A 71 20.13 12.57 -4.42
CA LEU A 71 21.52 12.68 -4.90
C LEU A 71 22.42 11.59 -4.30
N GLY A 72 22.02 11.03 -3.15
CA GLY A 72 22.65 9.86 -2.53
C GLY A 72 22.46 8.55 -3.32
N ASN A 73 21.58 8.53 -4.32
CA ASN A 73 21.45 7.37 -5.21
C ASN A 73 22.61 7.34 -6.21
N ALA A 74 23.07 6.13 -6.54
CA ALA A 74 24.19 5.92 -7.46
C ALA A 74 24.05 4.58 -8.18
N PRO A 75 24.34 4.51 -9.49
CA PRO A 75 24.34 3.24 -10.21
C PRO A 75 25.48 2.33 -9.74
N VAL A 76 25.34 1.03 -10.04
CA VAL A 76 26.44 0.07 -9.95
C VAL A 76 27.65 0.56 -10.73
N GLY A 77 28.86 0.26 -10.24
CA GLY A 77 30.12 0.70 -10.85
C GLY A 77 30.58 2.10 -10.44
N THR A 78 29.80 2.82 -9.63
CA THR A 78 30.23 4.12 -9.09
C THR A 78 31.45 3.94 -8.18
N VAL A 79 32.51 4.69 -8.47
CA VAL A 79 33.75 4.70 -7.67
C VAL A 79 33.60 5.67 -6.49
N LEU A 80 33.98 5.20 -5.31
CA LEU A 80 34.02 5.93 -4.05
C LEU A 80 35.44 5.90 -3.49
N THR A 81 35.83 6.94 -2.77
CA THR A 81 37.17 7.09 -2.20
C THR A 81 37.07 7.10 -0.68
N LEU A 82 37.83 6.25 0.00
CA LEU A 82 37.95 6.24 1.46
C LEU A 82 38.51 7.57 1.96
N ASP A 83 37.83 8.17 2.93
CA ASP A 83 38.24 9.43 3.55
C ASP A 83 39.53 9.25 4.37
N ASN A 84 39.66 8.09 5.01
CA ASN A 84 40.86 7.69 5.73
C ASN A 84 41.54 6.53 5.01
N SER A 85 42.85 6.64 4.76
CA SER A 85 43.65 5.55 4.21
C SER A 85 43.90 4.45 5.25
N TYR A 86 43.67 3.20 4.86
CA TYR A 86 43.97 2.03 5.67
C TYR A 86 45.16 1.30 5.06
N SER A 87 46.18 0.98 5.87
CA SER A 87 47.37 0.27 5.38
C SER A 87 46.98 -1.10 4.80
N GLY A 88 47.41 -1.36 3.57
CA GLY A 88 47.10 -2.61 2.87
C GLY A 88 45.70 -2.67 2.23
N VAL A 89 44.97 -1.55 2.17
CA VAL A 89 43.65 -1.45 1.52
C VAL A 89 43.71 -0.35 0.46
N ASP A 90 43.17 -0.64 -0.73
CA ASP A 90 43.05 0.37 -1.77
C ASP A 90 42.06 1.47 -1.35
N SER A 91 42.46 2.73 -1.55
CA SER A 91 41.63 3.89 -1.19
C SER A 91 40.41 4.05 -2.09
N GLN A 92 40.35 3.37 -3.25
CA GLN A 92 39.19 3.39 -4.14
C GLN A 92 38.39 2.11 -4.00
N VAL A 93 37.09 2.25 -3.84
CA VAL A 93 36.13 1.15 -3.75
C VAL A 93 35.01 1.38 -4.77
N THR A 94 34.40 0.30 -5.24
CA THR A 94 33.34 0.37 -6.26
C THR A 94 32.03 -0.15 -5.70
N LEU A 95 30.94 0.56 -5.99
CA LEU A 95 29.60 0.07 -5.69
C LEU A 95 29.27 -1.14 -6.56
N MET A 96 29.14 -2.31 -5.93
CA MET A 96 28.76 -3.57 -6.59
C MET A 96 27.25 -3.69 -6.82
N ASN A 97 26.46 -2.99 -6.01
CA ASN A 97 25.01 -2.83 -6.15
C ASN A 97 24.69 -1.34 -6.20
N PRO A 98 23.61 -0.91 -6.87
CA PRO A 98 23.23 0.49 -6.89
C PRO A 98 22.83 0.96 -5.48
N ALA A 99 23.23 2.18 -5.12
CA ALA A 99 22.65 2.88 -3.98
C ALA A 99 21.27 3.42 -4.40
N THR A 100 20.22 2.97 -3.71
CA THR A 100 18.82 3.28 -4.02
C THR A 100 18.06 3.61 -2.74
N GLY A 101 16.81 4.09 -2.85
CA GLY A 101 15.97 4.42 -1.70
C GLY A 101 16.16 5.84 -1.15
N GLY A 102 17.12 6.60 -1.68
CA GLY A 102 17.26 8.03 -1.40
C GLY A 102 16.12 8.83 -2.05
N ALA A 103 15.42 9.62 -1.26
CA ALA A 103 14.39 10.55 -1.70
C ALA A 103 14.66 11.93 -1.08
N ASN A 104 14.32 13.00 -1.81
CA ASN A 104 14.42 14.35 -1.27
C ASN A 104 13.43 14.55 -0.11
N VAL A 105 13.73 15.49 0.77
CA VAL A 105 12.80 15.91 1.81
C VAL A 105 11.49 16.40 1.16
N GLU A 106 10.37 15.99 1.75
CA GLU A 106 9.02 16.39 1.34
C GLU A 106 8.90 17.93 1.41
N THR A 107 8.32 18.56 0.38
CA THR A 107 8.12 20.01 0.37
C THR A 107 6.90 20.41 1.21
N ASP A 108 6.85 21.68 1.63
CA ASP A 108 5.79 22.21 2.49
C ASP A 108 4.37 22.04 1.94
N GLY A 109 4.18 22.03 0.62
CA GLY A 109 2.87 21.89 -0.01
C GLY A 109 2.24 20.51 0.25
N PRO A 110 2.85 19.42 -0.26
CA PRO A 110 2.46 18.05 0.04
C PRO A 110 2.38 17.76 1.54
N LEU A 111 3.37 18.22 2.32
CA LEU A 111 3.38 18.05 3.77
C LEU A 111 2.15 18.70 4.41
N ARG A 112 1.83 19.95 4.08
CA ARG A 112 0.65 20.66 4.60
C ARG A 112 -0.64 19.93 4.23
N THR A 113 -0.76 19.47 2.99
CA THR A 113 -1.94 18.71 2.54
C THR A 113 -2.11 17.44 3.37
N ARG A 114 -1.04 16.66 3.54
CA ARG A 114 -1.07 15.44 4.36
C ARG A 114 -1.39 15.74 5.83
N MET A 115 -0.84 16.82 6.38
CA MET A 115 -1.13 17.26 7.76
C MET A 115 -2.59 17.69 7.94
N LEU A 116 -3.16 18.45 7.00
CA LEU A 116 -4.56 18.88 7.06
C LEU A 116 -5.51 17.69 6.96
N LEU A 117 -5.24 16.73 6.06
CA LEU A 117 -6.01 15.50 5.95
C LEU A 117 -5.93 14.68 7.26
N ALA A 118 -4.75 14.52 7.83
CA ALA A 118 -4.57 13.82 9.10
C ALA A 118 -5.30 14.53 10.27
N TYR A 119 -5.30 15.87 10.29
CA TYR A 119 -6.02 16.65 11.31
C TYR A 119 -7.54 16.56 11.15
N GLN A 120 -8.04 16.48 9.92
CA GLN A 120 -9.48 16.29 9.65
C GLN A 120 -9.94 14.87 9.99
N ALA A 121 -9.05 13.89 9.88
CA ALA A 121 -9.30 12.49 10.19
C ALA A 121 -8.69 12.07 11.54
N LEU A 122 -8.84 12.92 12.57
CA LEU A 122 -8.42 12.55 13.93
C LEU A 122 -9.14 11.26 14.37
N PRO A 123 -8.40 10.21 14.77
CA PRO A 123 -9.02 8.98 15.24
C PRO A 123 -9.90 9.26 16.44
N GLN A 124 -11.20 8.96 16.31
CA GLN A 124 -12.20 9.19 17.37
C GLN A 124 -12.43 7.94 18.22
N GLY A 125 -11.65 6.88 17.98
CA GLY A 125 -11.70 5.64 18.74
C GLY A 125 -12.99 4.86 18.51
N GLY A 126 -13.57 4.92 17.30
CA GLY A 126 -14.78 4.16 16.93
C GLY A 126 -15.86 4.96 16.21
N SER A 127 -15.48 6.05 15.53
CA SER A 127 -16.38 6.72 14.58
C SER A 127 -16.53 5.92 13.28
N GLU A 128 -17.55 6.26 12.49
CA GLU A 128 -17.78 5.66 11.17
C GLU A 128 -16.55 5.80 10.25
N THR A 129 -15.93 6.98 10.27
CA THR A 129 -14.69 7.28 9.55
C THR A 129 -13.52 6.44 10.02
N ASP A 130 -13.42 6.12 11.31
CA ASP A 130 -12.34 5.28 11.83
C ASP A 130 -12.43 3.86 11.27
N TYR A 131 -13.62 3.25 11.29
CA TYR A 131 -13.82 1.90 10.75
C TYR A 131 -13.53 1.83 9.25
N VAL A 132 -13.95 2.85 8.49
CA VAL A 132 -13.62 3.00 7.05
C VAL A 132 -12.11 3.08 6.85
N ASN A 133 -11.42 3.95 7.60
CA ASN A 133 -9.98 4.13 7.47
C ASN A 133 -9.19 2.87 7.87
N TRP A 134 -9.60 2.19 8.94
CA TRP A 134 -8.96 0.96 9.38
C TRP A 134 -9.14 -0.17 8.37
N ALA A 135 -10.32 -0.29 7.76
CA ALA A 135 -10.56 -1.27 6.70
C ALA A 135 -9.72 -0.97 5.44
N LEU A 136 -9.66 0.30 4.99
CA LEU A 136 -8.86 0.70 3.83
C LEU A 136 -7.35 0.57 4.04
N ALA A 137 -6.88 0.60 5.29
CA ALA A 137 -5.47 0.38 5.60
C ALA A 137 -5.03 -1.08 5.37
N VAL A 138 -5.98 -2.02 5.28
CA VAL A 138 -5.67 -3.42 5.07
C VAL A 138 -5.45 -3.69 3.58
N SER A 139 -4.28 -4.25 3.25
CA SER A 139 -3.86 -4.52 1.86
C SER A 139 -4.94 -5.27 1.06
N GLY A 140 -5.23 -4.84 -0.16
CA GLY A 140 -6.22 -5.46 -1.04
C GLY A 140 -7.65 -4.95 -0.85
N VAL A 141 -7.95 -4.15 0.18
CA VAL A 141 -9.25 -3.46 0.29
C VAL A 141 -9.21 -2.19 -0.56
N THR A 142 -10.16 -2.04 -1.48
CA THR A 142 -10.23 -0.89 -2.40
C THR A 142 -11.35 0.08 -2.03
N ARG A 143 -12.48 -0.44 -1.54
CA ARG A 143 -13.64 0.34 -1.08
C ARG A 143 -14.19 -0.26 0.19
N THR A 144 -14.80 0.59 1.01
CA THR A 144 -15.44 0.17 2.24
C THR A 144 -16.58 1.09 2.62
N TRP A 145 -17.59 0.54 3.29
CA TRP A 145 -18.73 1.27 3.83
C TRP A 145 -19.00 0.80 5.25
N CYS A 146 -19.16 1.74 6.17
CA CYS A 146 -19.52 1.44 7.55
C CYS A 146 -21.03 1.66 7.73
N VAL A 147 -21.74 0.62 8.17
CA VAL A 147 -23.18 0.62 8.39
C VAL A 147 -23.47 0.34 9.86
N ARG A 148 -24.32 1.16 10.46
CA ARG A 148 -24.65 1.03 11.89
C ARG A 148 -25.62 -0.13 12.10
N ARG A 149 -25.34 -0.99 13.07
CA ARG A 149 -26.25 -2.03 13.56
C ARG A 149 -26.67 -3.05 12.50
N LEU A 150 -25.76 -3.39 11.58
CA LEU A 150 -26.03 -4.34 10.50
C LEU A 150 -26.57 -5.69 11.01
N MET A 151 -26.05 -6.17 12.14
CA MET A 151 -26.48 -7.40 12.81
C MET A 151 -27.25 -7.12 14.12
N GLY A 152 -27.87 -5.94 14.22
CA GLY A 152 -28.62 -5.51 15.39
C GLY A 152 -27.83 -4.63 16.37
N VAL A 153 -28.40 -4.43 17.56
CA VAL A 153 -27.81 -3.56 18.59
C VAL A 153 -26.41 -3.99 18.99
N GLY A 154 -25.51 -3.02 19.19
CA GLY A 154 -24.11 -3.29 19.56
C GLY A 154 -23.19 -3.67 18.39
N THR A 155 -23.71 -3.75 17.16
CA THR A 155 -22.92 -4.17 16.00
C THR A 155 -22.54 -2.99 15.10
N VAL A 156 -21.35 -3.07 14.52
CA VAL A 156 -20.85 -2.20 13.45
C VAL A 156 -20.65 -3.09 12.23
N GLY A 157 -21.40 -2.82 11.17
CA GLY A 157 -21.25 -3.52 9.90
C GLY A 157 -20.21 -2.84 9.04
N ILE A 158 -19.33 -3.62 8.41
CA ILE A 158 -18.35 -3.13 7.46
C ILE A 158 -18.48 -3.93 6.18
N TYR A 159 -18.89 -3.28 5.10
CA TYR A 159 -18.83 -3.85 3.77
C TYR A 159 -17.49 -3.52 3.14
N ILE A 160 -16.82 -4.50 2.54
CA ILE A 160 -15.54 -4.31 1.84
C ILE A 160 -15.64 -4.75 0.37
N MET A 161 -14.86 -4.12 -0.49
CA MET A 161 -14.55 -4.61 -1.84
C MET A 161 -13.03 -4.71 -2.04
N CYS A 162 -12.65 -5.60 -2.93
CA CYS A 162 -11.28 -5.95 -3.32
C CYS A 162 -11.10 -5.82 -4.83
N ASP A 163 -11.55 -4.70 -5.42
CA ASP A 163 -11.55 -4.42 -6.87
C ASP A 163 -10.15 -4.12 -7.46
N GLY A 164 -9.08 -4.68 -6.89
CA GLY A 164 -7.69 -4.45 -7.30
C GLY A 164 -7.34 -5.12 -8.64
N ASP A 165 -6.07 -5.48 -8.83
CA ASP A 165 -5.64 -6.15 -10.07
C ASP A 165 -6.27 -7.55 -10.26
N ASP A 166 -6.73 -8.17 -9.17
CA ASP A 166 -7.48 -9.42 -9.22
C ASP A 166 -8.96 -9.15 -9.49
N GLN A 167 -9.40 -9.50 -10.70
CA GLN A 167 -10.79 -9.36 -11.17
C GLN A 167 -11.56 -10.68 -11.20
N THR A 168 -10.99 -11.77 -10.64
CA THR A 168 -11.57 -13.13 -10.73
C THR A 168 -12.98 -13.25 -10.15
N ASN A 169 -13.31 -12.43 -9.15
CA ASN A 169 -14.63 -12.38 -8.52
C ASN A 169 -15.30 -11.00 -8.68
N HIS A 170 -15.05 -10.29 -9.78
CA HIS A 170 -15.60 -8.94 -10.03
C HIS A 170 -15.34 -7.94 -8.89
N GLY A 171 -14.20 -8.09 -8.21
CA GLY A 171 -13.82 -7.29 -7.05
C GLY A 171 -14.52 -7.64 -5.74
N PHE A 172 -15.47 -8.59 -5.73
CA PHE A 172 -16.11 -9.02 -4.48
C PHE A 172 -15.13 -9.83 -3.62
N PRO A 173 -15.09 -9.61 -2.30
CA PRO A 173 -14.24 -10.34 -1.36
C PRO A 173 -14.40 -11.86 -1.46
N ALA A 174 -13.30 -12.58 -1.30
CA ALA A 174 -13.31 -14.04 -1.20
C ALA A 174 -13.29 -14.48 0.27
N GLY A 175 -14.31 -15.22 0.68
CA GLY A 175 -14.43 -15.70 2.07
C GLY A 175 -15.88 -15.79 2.52
N THR A 176 -16.06 -15.78 3.84
CA THR A 176 -17.37 -15.74 4.50
C THR A 176 -17.41 -14.58 5.47
N ASP A 177 -18.59 -13.97 5.56
CA ASP A 177 -18.82 -12.84 6.46
C ASP A 177 -18.79 -13.26 7.93
N GLY A 178 -18.44 -12.33 8.81
CA GLY A 178 -18.39 -12.60 10.24
C GLY A 178 -17.52 -11.63 11.03
N LEU A 179 -17.22 -12.02 12.27
CA LEU A 179 -16.39 -11.24 13.18
C LEU A 179 -14.94 -11.75 13.15
N SER A 180 -14.06 -11.00 13.78
CA SER A 180 -12.68 -11.41 14.05
C SER A 180 -12.63 -12.74 14.78
N HIS A 181 -11.57 -13.51 14.52
CA HIS A 181 -11.32 -14.74 15.28
C HIS A 181 -10.97 -14.48 16.75
N TYR A 182 -10.56 -13.25 17.10
CA TYR A 182 -10.26 -12.85 18.47
C TYR A 182 -11.50 -12.46 19.30
N GLU A 183 -12.66 -12.31 18.67
CA GLU A 183 -13.90 -11.97 19.37
C GLU A 183 -14.46 -13.23 20.04
N ASP A 184 -14.55 -13.28 21.37
CA ASP A 184 -15.11 -14.44 22.06
C ASP A 184 -16.59 -14.28 22.45
N TRP A 185 -17.15 -13.08 22.24
CA TRP A 185 -18.52 -12.77 22.64
C TRP A 185 -19.57 -13.24 21.63
N GLY A 186 -20.55 -14.00 22.14
CA GLY A 186 -21.68 -14.49 21.36
C GLY A 186 -21.34 -15.68 20.43
N SER A 187 -22.38 -16.27 19.82
CA SER A 187 -22.22 -17.39 18.88
C SER A 187 -22.19 -16.93 17.41
N TYR A 188 -21.64 -15.74 17.15
CA TYR A 188 -21.56 -15.21 15.79
C TYR A 188 -20.51 -15.95 14.97
N ALA A 189 -20.79 -16.11 13.67
CA ALA A 189 -19.85 -16.70 12.74
C ALA A 189 -18.54 -15.91 12.68
N LYS A 190 -17.43 -16.63 12.53
CA LYS A 190 -16.13 -16.03 12.25
C LYS A 190 -16.00 -15.81 10.77
N ALA A 191 -15.47 -14.65 10.42
CA ALA A 191 -15.16 -14.38 9.04
C ALA A 191 -14.08 -15.37 8.54
N THR A 192 -13.98 -15.53 7.22
CA THR A 192 -12.86 -16.23 6.58
C THR A 192 -12.34 -15.39 5.42
N GLY A 193 -11.16 -15.72 4.89
CA GLY A 193 -10.59 -15.04 3.72
C GLY A 193 -10.36 -13.54 3.92
N ASP A 194 -10.77 -12.73 2.94
CA ASP A 194 -10.59 -11.28 2.96
C ASP A 194 -11.30 -10.59 4.12
N GLN A 195 -12.53 -11.02 4.42
CA GLN A 195 -13.32 -10.48 5.53
C GLN A 195 -12.61 -10.73 6.88
N LEU A 196 -12.00 -11.91 7.08
CA LEU A 196 -11.27 -12.23 8.31
C LEU A 196 -10.03 -11.35 8.49
N ARG A 197 -9.26 -11.19 7.41
CA ARG A 197 -8.06 -10.35 7.38
C ARG A 197 -8.39 -8.91 7.81
N VAL A 198 -9.54 -8.38 7.37
CA VAL A 198 -10.02 -7.05 7.78
C VAL A 198 -10.54 -7.06 9.22
N ALA A 199 -11.35 -8.05 9.59
CA ALA A 199 -11.92 -8.13 10.94
C ALA A 199 -10.83 -8.20 12.02
N ASP A 200 -9.79 -9.01 11.81
CA ASP A 200 -8.68 -9.15 12.73
C ASP A 200 -7.82 -7.88 12.84
N ALA A 201 -7.64 -7.16 11.74
CA ALA A 201 -6.91 -5.89 11.73
C ALA A 201 -7.65 -4.78 12.48
N ILE A 202 -8.99 -4.81 12.47
CA ILE A 202 -9.83 -3.81 13.16
C ILE A 202 -9.98 -4.12 14.64
N TYR A 203 -10.01 -5.40 15.02
CA TYR A 203 -10.25 -5.85 16.39
C TYR A 203 -9.47 -5.10 17.51
N PRO A 204 -8.15 -4.86 17.41
CA PRO A 204 -7.42 -4.14 18.46
C PRO A 204 -7.76 -2.64 18.55
N ASN A 205 -8.39 -2.06 17.52
CA ASN A 205 -8.69 -0.63 17.42
C ASN A 205 -10.14 -0.29 17.76
N GLN A 206 -11.06 -1.25 17.62
CA GLN A 206 -12.49 -1.05 17.85
C GLN A 206 -12.79 -0.68 19.31
N THR A 207 -13.94 -0.04 19.56
CA THR A 207 -14.40 0.19 20.94
C THR A 207 -14.66 -1.14 21.65
N ILE A 208 -14.37 -1.22 22.95
CA ILE A 208 -14.49 -2.45 23.74
C ILE A 208 -15.87 -3.12 23.71
N THR A 209 -16.94 -2.38 23.40
CA THR A 209 -18.31 -2.91 23.33
C THR A 209 -18.81 -3.17 21.91
N ALA A 210 -18.04 -2.83 20.87
CA ALA A 210 -18.49 -2.98 19.49
C ALA A 210 -18.21 -4.38 18.98
N LEU A 211 -19.22 -4.98 18.34
CA LEU A 211 -19.06 -6.19 17.54
C LEU A 211 -18.94 -5.79 16.07
N VAL A 212 -17.73 -5.89 15.53
CA VAL A 212 -17.47 -5.55 14.14
C VAL A 212 -17.74 -6.76 13.24
N TYR A 213 -18.81 -6.66 12.45
CA TYR A 213 -19.20 -7.66 11.46
C TYR A 213 -18.73 -7.21 10.09
N VAL A 214 -17.75 -7.92 9.51
CA VAL A 214 -17.23 -7.64 8.18
C VAL A 214 -17.94 -8.53 7.17
N ALA A 215 -18.44 -7.93 6.09
CA ALA A 215 -19.24 -8.60 5.09
C ALA A 215 -18.81 -8.24 3.66
N SER A 216 -18.98 -9.19 2.75
CA SER A 216 -19.01 -8.91 1.32
C SER A 216 -20.38 -8.32 0.95
N PRO A 217 -20.46 -7.28 0.11
CA PRO A 217 -21.71 -6.91 -0.52
C PRO A 217 -22.29 -8.07 -1.34
N ILE A 218 -23.61 -8.10 -1.47
CA ILE A 218 -24.34 -9.05 -2.30
C ILE A 218 -24.44 -8.47 -3.72
N PRO A 219 -23.97 -9.19 -4.76
CA PRO A 219 -24.05 -8.71 -6.12
C PRO A 219 -25.51 -8.64 -6.59
N LYS A 220 -25.96 -7.44 -6.95
CA LYS A 220 -27.20 -7.22 -7.66
C LYS A 220 -26.89 -7.15 -9.15
N VAL A 221 -27.05 -8.26 -9.84
CA VAL A 221 -26.75 -8.36 -11.29
C VAL A 221 -27.82 -7.62 -12.09
N ILE A 222 -27.39 -6.68 -12.95
CA ILE A 222 -28.27 -5.88 -13.80
C ILE A 222 -27.88 -6.05 -15.27
N ASP A 223 -28.78 -6.64 -16.05
CA ASP A 223 -28.66 -6.72 -17.50
C ASP A 223 -29.04 -5.39 -18.17
N PHE A 224 -28.55 -5.18 -19.40
CA PHE A 224 -28.83 -4.01 -20.23
C PHE A 224 -29.22 -4.44 -21.65
N ALA A 225 -30.24 -3.76 -22.19
CA ALA A 225 -30.66 -3.91 -23.58
C ALA A 225 -30.63 -2.56 -24.29
N ILE A 226 -29.83 -2.47 -25.35
CA ILE A 226 -29.58 -1.24 -26.09
C ILE A 226 -29.85 -1.50 -27.58
N THR A 227 -30.51 -0.55 -28.23
CA THR A 227 -30.77 -0.59 -29.67
C THR A 227 -30.46 0.75 -30.33
N GLY A 228 -30.55 0.83 -31.66
CA GLY A 228 -30.44 2.09 -32.41
C GLY A 228 -29.02 2.53 -32.71
N ILE A 229 -28.01 1.71 -32.40
CA ILE A 229 -26.61 1.98 -32.77
C ILE A 229 -26.40 1.56 -34.23
N ILE A 230 -26.10 2.53 -35.10
CA ILE A 230 -26.11 2.36 -36.56
C ILE A 230 -24.75 1.88 -37.09
N GLU A 231 -23.65 2.22 -36.41
CA GLU A 231 -22.29 1.85 -36.79
C GLU A 231 -21.69 0.88 -35.77
N GLN A 232 -21.29 -0.32 -36.20
CA GLN A 232 -20.70 -1.37 -35.35
C GLN A 232 -19.26 -1.74 -35.78
N GLU A 233 -18.43 -0.76 -36.15
CA GLU A 233 -17.03 -1.03 -36.57
C GLU A 233 -16.07 -1.30 -35.39
N GLN A 234 -16.52 -1.15 -34.14
CA GLN A 234 -15.74 -1.41 -32.91
C GLN A 234 -16.47 -2.36 -31.95
N ASP A 235 -15.73 -2.96 -31.00
CA ASP A 235 -16.31 -3.69 -29.86
C ASP A 235 -17.02 -2.72 -28.89
N LEU A 236 -18.19 -2.25 -29.32
CA LEU A 236 -19.06 -1.33 -28.57
C LEU A 236 -19.51 -1.93 -27.25
N THR A 237 -19.67 -3.26 -27.19
CA THR A 237 -20.08 -3.96 -25.97
C THR A 237 -19.06 -3.75 -24.87
N ALA A 238 -17.76 -3.85 -25.16
CA ALA A 238 -16.70 -3.59 -24.18
C ALA A 238 -16.67 -2.12 -23.71
N ALA A 239 -16.81 -1.18 -24.65
CA ALA A 239 -16.81 0.26 -24.33
C ALA A 239 -18.01 0.66 -23.44
N ILE A 240 -19.22 0.20 -23.80
CA ILE A 240 -20.44 0.41 -23.03
C ILE A 240 -20.35 -0.26 -21.66
N SER A 241 -19.86 -1.51 -21.61
CA SER A 241 -19.67 -2.23 -20.35
C SER A 241 -18.72 -1.50 -19.41
N THR A 242 -17.63 -0.94 -19.95
CA THR A 242 -16.67 -0.12 -19.18
C THR A 242 -17.34 1.14 -18.64
N ALA A 243 -18.11 1.85 -19.46
CA ALA A 243 -18.83 3.06 -19.05
C ALA A 243 -19.86 2.77 -17.93
N ILE A 244 -20.62 1.68 -18.05
CA ILE A 244 -21.59 1.26 -17.02
C ILE A 244 -20.89 0.84 -15.73
N ASN A 245 -19.83 0.03 -15.82
CA ASN A 245 -19.05 -0.40 -14.66
C ASN A 245 -18.47 0.80 -13.90
N LEU A 246 -18.02 1.85 -14.60
CA LEU A 246 -17.55 3.08 -13.94
C LEU A 246 -18.67 3.77 -13.14
N VAL A 247 -19.89 3.81 -13.69
CA VAL A 247 -21.05 4.34 -12.96
C VAL A 247 -21.37 3.48 -11.74
N PHE A 248 -21.38 2.16 -11.88
CA PHE A 248 -21.61 1.22 -10.77
C PHE A 248 -20.53 1.35 -9.69
N PHE A 249 -19.27 1.48 -10.08
CA PHE A 249 -18.16 1.68 -9.15
C PHE A 249 -18.32 2.98 -8.34
N THR A 250 -18.71 4.07 -9.02
CA THR A 250 -18.80 5.41 -8.43
C THR A 250 -20.05 5.61 -7.57
N ARG A 251 -21.18 4.98 -7.96
CA ARG A 251 -22.49 5.20 -7.32
C ARG A 251 -22.99 4.02 -6.50
N GLY A 252 -22.35 2.86 -6.58
CA GLY A 252 -22.71 1.68 -5.80
C GLY A 252 -22.52 1.94 -4.31
N ASP A 253 -23.57 1.69 -3.52
CA ASP A 253 -23.55 1.84 -2.07
C ASP A 253 -24.41 0.74 -1.42
N PRO A 254 -23.80 -0.18 -0.65
CA PRO A 254 -24.51 -1.28 0.02
C PRO A 254 -25.19 -0.86 1.34
N ALA A 255 -25.19 0.43 1.72
CA ALA A 255 -25.86 0.89 2.94
C ALA A 255 -27.40 0.79 2.87
N GLY A 256 -27.98 0.60 1.67
CA GLY A 256 -29.40 0.35 1.45
C GLY A 256 -30.26 1.56 1.09
N GLU A 257 -29.63 2.71 0.84
CA GLU A 257 -30.28 3.91 0.29
C GLU A 257 -29.77 4.26 -1.13
N GLY A 258 -28.91 3.41 -1.70
CA GLY A 258 -28.26 3.63 -2.98
C GLY A 258 -29.25 3.63 -4.14
N ILE A 259 -29.16 4.64 -5.02
CA ILE A 259 -29.92 4.71 -6.27
C ILE A 259 -28.96 5.02 -7.41
N VAL A 260 -28.85 4.09 -8.37
CA VAL A 260 -28.15 4.34 -9.63
C VAL A 260 -29.18 4.85 -10.65
N THR A 261 -29.06 6.12 -11.03
CA THR A 261 -30.03 6.74 -11.92
C THR A 261 -29.78 6.37 -13.37
N LEU A 262 -30.86 6.14 -14.13
CA LEU A 262 -30.77 5.89 -15.57
C LEU A 262 -30.16 7.07 -16.31
N SER A 263 -30.38 8.30 -15.83
CA SER A 263 -29.75 9.49 -16.39
C SER A 263 -28.23 9.41 -16.35
N SER A 264 -27.67 8.86 -15.27
CA SER A 264 -26.23 8.72 -15.14
C SER A 264 -25.65 7.63 -16.03
N ILE A 265 -26.39 6.53 -16.20
CA ILE A 265 -26.04 5.46 -17.13
C ILE A 265 -26.10 5.96 -18.57
N ASN A 266 -27.20 6.60 -18.96
CA ASN A 266 -27.35 7.17 -20.30
C ASN A 266 -26.25 8.19 -20.61
N ALA A 267 -25.90 9.06 -19.65
CA ALA A 267 -24.81 10.01 -19.82
C ALA A 267 -23.44 9.30 -20.01
N ALA A 268 -23.18 8.23 -19.27
CA ALA A 268 -21.95 7.46 -19.41
C ALA A 268 -21.88 6.74 -20.76
N ILE A 269 -22.97 6.09 -21.19
CA ILE A 269 -23.05 5.44 -22.50
C ILE A 269 -22.87 6.47 -23.61
N ALA A 270 -23.60 7.59 -23.57
CA ALA A 270 -23.51 8.66 -24.57
C ALA A 270 -22.10 9.29 -24.68
N SER A 271 -21.28 9.18 -23.64
CA SER A 271 -19.89 9.65 -23.65
C SER A 271 -18.92 8.66 -24.31
N ALA A 272 -19.33 7.40 -24.51
CA ALA A 272 -18.53 6.39 -25.17
C ALA A 272 -18.55 6.61 -26.70
N PRO A 273 -17.38 6.66 -27.37
CA PRO A 273 -17.31 6.84 -28.81
C PRO A 273 -18.14 5.79 -29.58
N GLY A 274 -18.84 6.22 -30.63
CA GLY A 274 -19.61 5.32 -31.50
C GLY A 274 -20.97 4.89 -30.96
N THR A 275 -21.45 5.47 -29.85
CA THR A 275 -22.76 5.14 -29.26
C THR A 275 -23.89 6.08 -29.68
N ASP A 276 -23.63 7.03 -30.60
CA ASP A 276 -24.62 8.01 -31.01
C ASP A 276 -25.92 7.37 -31.51
N GLY A 277 -27.06 7.96 -31.11
CA GLY A 277 -28.39 7.51 -31.52
C GLY A 277 -28.94 6.29 -30.78
N PHE A 278 -28.23 5.79 -29.75
CA PHE A 278 -28.71 4.65 -28.97
C PHE A 278 -30.02 4.91 -28.21
N LEU A 279 -30.76 3.84 -27.98
CA LEU A 279 -31.90 3.77 -27.08
C LEU A 279 -31.68 2.63 -26.08
N MET A 280 -31.59 2.96 -24.80
CA MET A 280 -31.62 1.96 -23.73
C MET A 280 -33.07 1.55 -23.44
N THR A 281 -33.39 0.29 -23.72
CA THR A 281 -34.74 -0.28 -23.52
C THR A 281 -34.88 -1.02 -22.19
N TYR A 282 -33.77 -1.44 -21.58
CA TYR A 282 -33.71 -1.98 -20.23
C TYR A 282 -32.37 -1.62 -19.58
N PRO A 283 -32.34 -1.29 -18.27
CA PRO A 283 -33.46 -1.16 -17.33
C PRO A 283 -34.36 0.06 -17.61
N THR A 284 -35.66 -0.05 -17.27
CA THR A 284 -36.68 0.99 -17.53
C THR A 284 -36.93 1.93 -16.36
N GLN A 285 -36.37 1.63 -15.19
CA GLN A 285 -36.44 2.45 -13.98
C GLN A 285 -35.06 2.59 -13.36
N ASN A 286 -34.88 3.63 -12.52
CA ASN A 286 -33.67 3.77 -11.72
C ASN A 286 -33.43 2.50 -10.88
N ILE A 287 -32.17 2.09 -10.77
CA ILE A 287 -31.78 0.88 -10.06
C ILE A 287 -31.69 1.24 -8.58
N THR A 288 -32.61 0.71 -7.77
CA THR A 288 -32.57 0.82 -6.31
C THR A 288 -31.69 -0.29 -5.73
N LEU A 289 -30.89 0.03 -4.73
CA LEU A 289 -30.02 -0.92 -4.01
C LEU A 289 -30.56 -1.10 -2.60
N GLY A 290 -30.89 -2.33 -2.24
CA GLY A 290 -31.25 -2.72 -0.88
C GLY A 290 -30.03 -2.79 0.04
N VAL A 291 -30.27 -3.01 1.34
CA VAL A 291 -29.19 -3.20 2.31
C VAL A 291 -28.33 -4.39 1.90
N GLY A 292 -27.02 -4.16 1.80
CA GLY A 292 -26.03 -5.14 1.36
C GLY A 292 -25.90 -5.28 -0.15
N GLU A 293 -26.80 -4.73 -0.97
CA GLU A 293 -26.73 -4.89 -2.42
C GLU A 293 -25.72 -3.93 -3.07
N LEU A 294 -24.87 -4.45 -3.94
CA LEU A 294 -23.97 -3.65 -4.77
C LEU A 294 -24.23 -3.98 -6.26
N PRO A 295 -24.36 -2.97 -7.14
CA PRO A 295 -24.68 -3.22 -8.54
C PRO A 295 -23.53 -3.93 -9.24
N GLN A 296 -23.84 -5.01 -9.93
CA GLN A 296 -22.91 -5.75 -10.78
C GLN A 296 -23.45 -5.75 -12.20
N LEU A 297 -22.59 -5.45 -13.18
CA LEU A 297 -22.98 -5.53 -14.58
C LEU A 297 -23.28 -6.98 -14.96
N GLY A 298 -24.46 -7.20 -15.51
CA GLY A 298 -24.88 -8.44 -16.14
C GLY A 298 -24.55 -8.43 -17.63
N THR A 299 -25.45 -8.99 -18.42
CA THR A 299 -25.31 -9.06 -19.88
C THR A 299 -25.65 -7.72 -20.52
N VAL A 300 -24.81 -7.24 -21.45
CA VAL A 300 -25.12 -6.10 -22.32
C VAL A 300 -25.48 -6.63 -23.70
N THR A 301 -26.75 -6.45 -24.09
CA THR A 301 -27.24 -6.85 -25.42
C THR A 301 -27.44 -5.62 -26.30
N ILE A 302 -26.81 -5.63 -27.48
CA ILE A 302 -26.93 -4.57 -28.49
C ILE A 302 -27.61 -5.15 -29.73
N THR A 303 -28.72 -4.54 -30.16
CA THR A 303 -29.52 -4.98 -31.33
C THR A 303 -29.80 -3.86 -32.32
#